data_AF-A0A7V3CT13-F1
#
_entry.id   AF-A0A7V3CT13-F1
#
_cell.length_a   1.000
_cell.length_b   1.000
_cell.length_c   1.000
_cell.angle_alpha   90.00
_cell.angle_beta   90.00
_cell.angle_gamma   90.00
#
_symmetry.space_group_name_H-M   'P 1'
#
loop_
_entity.id
_entity.type
_entity.pdbx_description
1 polymer ?
#
loop_
_entity_poly.entity_id
_entity_poly.type
_entity_poly.pdbx_seq_one_letter_code
_entity_poly.pdbx_strand_id
1 'polypeptide(L)'
;TSSWGGTRHLPYAFTEQGVAMLSGILHSERAISVNIQIMRIFARVRQMLSDNTELRLEIEQIKKKVNNHDKNIEVVFRYLDELLEKKEKPIKKNKIGF
;
A
#
# COMPACT_ATOMS: atom_id res chain seq x y z
N THR A 1 37.12 41.13 -1.84
CA THR A 1 35.81 41.25 -2.52
C THR A 1 35.07 39.93 -2.31
N SER A 2 33.78 40.00 -2.00
CA SER A 2 33.02 38.97 -1.27
C SER A 2 32.96 37.58 -1.96
N SER A 3 33.37 36.56 -1.21
CA SER A 3 33.32 35.12 -1.52
C SER A 3 31.94 34.49 -1.20
N TRP A 4 30.86 35.07 -1.73
CA TRP A 4 29.49 34.59 -1.49
C TRP A 4 28.69 34.69 -2.79
N GLY A 5 28.85 33.72 -3.69
CA GLY A 5 28.19 33.70 -4.98
C GLY A 5 27.74 32.29 -5.35
N GLY A 6 26.72 31.80 -4.68
CA GLY A 6 26.03 30.55 -5.01
C GLY A 6 24.63 30.57 -4.43
N THR A 7 23.63 30.14 -5.21
CA THR A 7 22.23 30.07 -4.76
C THR A 7 22.14 29.21 -3.50
N ARG A 8 21.78 29.83 -2.36
CA ARG A 8 21.63 29.15 -1.05
C ARG A 8 20.51 28.10 -1.00
N HIS A 9 19.74 27.95 -2.08
CA HIS A 9 18.63 27.02 -2.21
C HIS A 9 18.72 26.31 -3.57
N LEU A 10 18.36 25.02 -3.61
CA LEU A 10 18.23 24.31 -4.88
C LEU A 10 17.18 25.02 -5.73
N PRO A 11 17.50 25.39 -6.98
CA PRO A 11 16.50 25.97 -7.86
C PRO A 11 15.42 24.91 -8.11
N TYR A 12 14.16 25.27 -7.84
CA TYR A 12 13.01 24.40 -8.10
C TYR A 12 12.77 24.15 -9.61
N ALA A 13 13.66 24.61 -10.50
CA ALA A 13 13.57 24.55 -11.96
C ALA A 13 13.23 23.18 -12.54
N PHE A 14 13.46 22.08 -11.80
CA PHE A 14 13.20 20.71 -12.24
C PHE A 14 12.00 20.03 -11.55
N THR A 15 11.21 20.77 -10.77
CA THR A 15 9.94 20.28 -10.23
C THR A 15 8.79 20.68 -11.14
N GLU A 16 7.65 19.99 -11.01
CA GLU A 16 6.43 20.30 -11.77
C GLU A 16 6.08 21.80 -11.71
N GLN A 17 6.17 22.38 -10.51
CA GLN A 17 5.92 23.80 -10.26
C GLN A 17 7.02 24.71 -10.84
N GLY A 18 8.30 24.30 -10.82
CA GLY A 18 9.37 25.14 -11.36
C GLY A 18 9.50 25.10 -12.88
N VAL A 19 9.17 23.99 -13.53
CA VAL A 19 9.05 23.94 -15.00
C VAL A 19 7.85 24.78 -15.45
N ALA A 20 6.74 24.75 -14.70
CA ALA A 20 5.61 25.65 -14.94
C ALA A 20 6.02 27.14 -14.81
N MET A 21 6.80 27.52 -13.79
CA MET A 21 7.31 28.88 -13.65
C MET A 21 8.24 29.30 -14.80
N LEU A 22 9.11 28.40 -15.28
CA LEU A 22 9.98 28.65 -16.43
C LEU A 22 9.20 28.85 -17.74
N SER A 23 8.05 28.21 -17.89
CA SER A 23 7.19 28.38 -19.07
C SER A 23 6.59 29.79 -19.18
N GLY A 24 6.38 30.48 -18.06
CA GLY A 24 5.96 31.88 -18.05
C GLY A 24 7.07 32.85 -18.44
N ILE A 25 8.33 32.42 -18.41
CA ILE A 25 9.49 33.20 -18.84
C ILE A 25 9.78 32.93 -20.32
N LEU A 26 9.68 31.68 -20.76
CA LEU A 26 9.95 31.24 -22.13
C LEU A 26 8.65 31.17 -22.97
N HIS A 27 8.36 32.23 -23.71
CA HIS A 27 7.14 32.38 -24.54
C HIS A 27 7.20 31.79 -25.96
N SER A 28 8.16 30.91 -26.27
CA SER A 28 8.20 30.29 -27.61
C SER A 28 7.22 29.11 -27.71
N GLU A 29 6.60 28.90 -28.89
CA GLU A 29 5.70 27.75 -29.11
C GLU A 29 6.35 26.41 -28.77
N ARG A 30 7.65 26.28 -29.07
CA ARG A 30 8.44 25.10 -28.72
C ARG A 30 8.54 24.93 -27.21
N ALA A 31 8.83 25.99 -26.45
CA ALA A 31 8.91 25.93 -24.98
C ALA A 31 7.57 25.56 -24.34
N ILE A 32 6.47 26.11 -24.85
CA ILE A 32 5.11 25.77 -24.40
C ILE A 32 4.81 24.29 -24.63
N SER A 33 5.11 23.77 -25.82
CA SER A 33 4.88 22.36 -26.16
C SER A 33 5.67 21.39 -25.29
N VAL A 34 6.91 21.74 -24.94
CA VAL A 34 7.79 20.94 -24.09
C VAL A 34 7.31 20.98 -22.65
N ASN A 35 6.91 22.14 -22.14
CA ASN A 35 6.37 22.27 -20.79
C ASN A 35 5.12 21.39 -20.58
N ILE A 36 4.18 21.41 -21.53
CA ILE A 36 2.98 20.56 -21.48
C ILE A 36 3.34 19.07 -21.41
N GLN A 37 4.33 18.64 -22.20
CA GLN A 37 4.79 17.25 -22.18
C GLN A 37 5.42 16.88 -20.83
N ILE A 38 6.26 17.75 -20.27
CA ILE A 38 6.88 17.53 -18.96
C ILE A 38 5.80 17.41 -17.87
N MET A 39 4.81 18.31 -17.84
CA MET A 39 3.70 18.23 -16.87
C MET A 39 2.94 16.90 -16.98
N ARG A 40 2.61 16.46 -18.20
CA ARG A 40 1.92 15.18 -18.44
C ARG A 40 2.72 13.98 -17.91
N ILE A 41 4.04 13.99 -18.09
CA ILE A 41 4.91 12.94 -17.57
C ILE A 41 4.89 12.93 -16.04
N PHE A 42 5.05 14.08 -15.39
CA PHE A 42 5.00 14.17 -13.93
C PHE A 42 3.65 13.71 -13.35
N ALA A 43 2.54 14.12 -13.96
CA ALA A 43 1.21 13.68 -13.56
C ALA A 43 1.05 12.16 -13.69
N ARG A 44 1.50 11.57 -14.80
CA ARG A 44 1.45 10.11 -15.04
C ARG A 44 2.32 9.33 -14.06
N VAL A 45 3.54 9.80 -13.77
CA VAL A 45 4.43 9.17 -12.79
C VAL A 45 3.80 9.19 -11.40
N ARG A 46 3.19 10.31 -11.00
CA ARG A 46 2.49 10.42 -9.71
C ARG A 46 1.31 9.48 -9.62
N GLN A 47 0.49 9.41 -10.68
CA GLN A 47 -0.63 8.48 -10.76
C GLN A 47 -0.16 7.03 -10.63
N MET A 48 0.85 6.61 -11.39
CA MET A 48 1.41 5.27 -11.29
C MET A 48 1.93 4.94 -9.89
N LEU A 49 2.56 5.89 -9.20
CA LEU A 49 3.01 5.69 -7.82
C LEU A 49 1.84 5.53 -6.85
N SER A 50 0.79 6.35 -6.99
CA SER A 50 -0.43 6.26 -6.17
C SER A 50 -1.17 4.93 -6.39
N ASP A 51 -1.38 4.52 -7.64
CA ASP A 51 -2.08 3.28 -7.98
C ASP A 51 -1.39 2.06 -7.34
N ASN A 52 -0.05 2.04 -7.32
CA ASN A 52 0.71 0.97 -6.67
C ASN A 52 0.55 0.93 -5.14
N THR A 53 0.35 2.09 -4.50
CA THR A 53 0.15 2.12 -3.04
C THR A 53 -1.22 1.59 -2.63
N GLU A 54 -2.27 1.93 -3.37
CA GLU A 54 -3.62 1.43 -3.14
C GLU A 54 -3.69 -0.08 -3.35
N LEU A 55 -3.15 -0.57 -4.48
CA LEU A 55 -3.05 -2.01 -4.75
C LEU A 55 -2.27 -2.75 -3.65
N ARG A 56 -1.18 -2.17 -3.15
CA ARG A 56 -0.40 -2.77 -2.06
C ARG A 56 -1.21 -2.87 -0.77
N LEU A 57 -2.00 -1.85 -0.43
CA LEU A 57 -2.87 -1.85 0.75
C LEU A 57 -3.98 -2.90 0.64
N GLU A 58 -4.62 -3.00 -0.52
CA GLU A 58 -5.64 -4.03 -0.77
C GLU A 58 -5.06 -5.45 -0.63
N ILE A 59 -3.87 -5.69 -1.19
CA ILE A 59 -3.17 -6.97 -1.06
C ILE A 59 -2.87 -7.29 0.41
N GLU A 60 -2.41 -6.32 1.21
CA GLU A 60 -2.17 -6.53 2.64
C GLU A 60 -3.47 -6.86 3.40
N GLN A 61 -4.58 -6.20 3.07
CA GLN A 61 -5.88 -6.50 3.67
C GLN A 61 -6.34 -7.93 3.33
N ILE A 62 -6.19 -8.35 2.07
CA ILE A 62 -6.51 -9.73 1.64
C ILE A 62 -5.66 -10.74 2.40
N LYS A 63 -4.33 -10.53 2.45
CA LYS A 63 -3.41 -11.41 3.20
C LYS A 63 -3.80 -11.53 4.67
N LYS A 64 -4.17 -10.43 5.31
CA LYS A 64 -4.61 -10.43 6.72
C LYS A 64 -5.91 -11.23 6.91
N LYS A 65 -6.88 -11.09 5.99
CA LYS A 65 -8.14 -11.86 6.02
C LYS A 65 -7.87 -13.36 5.88
N VAL A 66 -7.03 -13.76 4.92
CA VAL A 66 -6.66 -15.17 4.69
C VAL A 66 -5.98 -15.76 5.93
N ASN A 67 -4.98 -15.09 6.50
CA ASN A 67 -4.30 -15.56 7.71
C ASN A 67 -5.25 -15.73 8.91
N ASN A 68 -6.28 -14.89 9.02
CA ASN A 68 -7.30 -15.04 10.07
C ASN A 68 -8.22 -16.25 9.81
N HIS A 69 -8.56 -16.52 8.54
CA HIS A 69 -9.32 -17.72 8.18
C HIS A 69 -8.55 -18.99 8.50
N ASP A 70 -7.25 -19.05 8.22
CA ASP A 70 -6.41 -20.22 8.53
C ASP A 70 -6.42 -20.53 10.04
N LYS A 71 -6.26 -19.50 10.88
CA LYS A 71 -6.36 -19.64 12.34
C LYS A 71 -7.73 -20.13 12.79
N ASN A 72 -8.80 -19.61 12.19
CA ASN A 72 -10.15 -20.05 12.53
C ASN A 72 -10.39 -21.51 12.14
N ILE A 73 -9.85 -21.93 11.00
CA ILE A 73 -9.93 -23.32 10.53
C ILE A 73 -9.17 -24.25 11.49
N GLU A 74 -7.97 -23.87 11.93
CA GLU A 74 -7.19 -24.61 12.92
C GLU A 74 -7.97 -24.81 14.23
N VAL A 75 -8.65 -23.75 14.69
CA VAL A 75 -9.50 -23.80 15.88
C VAL A 75 -10.71 -24.73 15.67
N VAL A 76 -11.36 -24.70 14.51
CA VAL A 76 -12.48 -25.59 14.18
C VAL A 76 -12.04 -27.06 14.20
N PHE A 77 -10.90 -27.39 13.59
CA PHE A 77 -10.38 -28.75 13.59
C PHE A 77 -10.06 -29.23 15.01
N ARG A 78 -9.44 -28.39 15.84
CA ARG A 78 -9.20 -28.72 17.27
C ARG A 78 -10.50 -29.07 18.00
N TYR A 79 -11.58 -28.31 17.78
CA TYR A 79 -12.87 -28.63 18.39
C TYR A 79 -13.50 -29.91 17.87
N LEU A 80 -13.33 -30.22 16.57
CA LEU A 80 -13.78 -31.49 16.02
C LEU A 80 -13.05 -32.67 16.66
N ASP A 81 -11.73 -32.56 16.85
CA ASP A 81 -10.91 -33.59 17.50
C ASP A 81 -11.34 -33.81 18.97
N GLU A 82 -11.55 -32.72 19.73
CA GLU A 82 -12.06 -32.80 21.11
C GLU A 82 -13.44 -33.50 21.20
N LEU A 83 -14.32 -33.25 20.23
CA LEU A 83 -15.64 -33.87 20.16
C LEU A 83 -15.57 -35.36 19.79
N LEU A 84 -14.64 -35.75 18.90
CA LEU A 84 -14.38 -37.14 18.55
C LEU A 84 -13.85 -37.91 19.77
N GLU A 85 -12.87 -37.38 20.49
CA GLU A 85 -12.34 -38.00 21.72
C GLU A 85 -13.43 -38.20 22.79
N LYS A 86 -14.34 -37.23 22.94
CA LYS A 86 -15.43 -37.30 23.92
C LYS A 86 -16.47 -38.37 23.57
N LYS A 87 -16.65 -38.70 22.29
CA LYS A 87 -17.50 -39.82 21.85
C LYS A 87 -16.86 -41.19 22.14
N GLU A 88 -15.54 -41.30 22.02
CA GLU A 88 -14.83 -42.57 22.21
C GLU A 88 -14.70 -42.98 23.69
N LYS A 89 -14.66 -42.02 24.61
CA LYS A 89 -14.64 -42.29 26.05
C LYS A 89 -16.06 -42.64 26.53
N PRO A 90 -16.38 -43.90 26.87
CA PRO A 90 -17.72 -44.25 27.32
C PRO A 90 -18.04 -43.49 28.61
N ILE A 91 -19.20 -42.83 28.64
CA ILE A 91 -19.73 -42.18 29.84
C ILE A 91 -19.81 -43.26 30.92
N LYS A 92 -18.96 -43.17 31.96
CA LYS A 92 -19.06 -44.06 33.12
C LYS A 92 -20.44 -43.87 33.74
N LYS A 93 -21.37 -44.78 33.42
CA LYS A 93 -22.69 -44.79 34.05
C LYS A 93 -22.48 -45.14 35.52
N ASN A 94 -22.86 -44.22 36.41
CA ASN A 94 -22.98 -44.55 37.82
C ASN A 94 -23.99 -45.70 37.92
N LYS A 95 -23.58 -46.84 38.48
CA LYS A 95 -24.53 -47.92 38.76
C LYS A 95 -25.57 -47.36 39.72
N ILE A 96 -26.81 -47.28 39.27
CA ILE A 96 -27.94 -46.94 40.13
C ILE A 96 -28.54 -48.27 40.57
N GLY A 97 -28.35 -48.60 41.85
CA GLY A 97 -28.79 -49.87 42.43
C GLY A 97 -27.65 -50.86 42.68
N PHE A 98 -27.95 -51.82 43.56
CA PHE A 98 -27.04 -52.88 44.01
C PHE A 98 -26.84 -53.95 42.94
#